data_AF-A0A8K0TX54-F1
#
_entry.id   AF-A0A8K0TX54-F1
#
_cell.length_a   1.000
_cell.length_b   1.000
_cell.length_c   1.000
_cell.angle_alpha   90.00
_cell.angle_beta   90.00
_cell.angle_gamma   90.00
#
_symmetry.space_group_name_H-M   'P 1'
#
loop_
_entity.id
_entity.type
_entity.pdbx_description
1 polymer ?
#
loop_
_entity_poly.entity_id
_entity_poly.type
_entity_poly.pdbx_seq_one_letter_code
_entity_poly.pdbx_strand_id
1 'polypeptide(L)' 'EKRMHAAGLTAVAIHGDRVVMAQQAKEDLFARIHTGVAVVLVSPEQLKSPKFRAVIDGPRFSQRVRMMAVHEAHLMNL' A
#
# COMPACT_ATOMS: atom_id res chain seq x y z
N GLU A 1 -2.58 2.09 10.01
CA GLU A 1 -3.66 1.07 9.86
C GLU A 1 -4.67 1.09 11.01
N LYS A 2 -4.28 0.83 12.27
CA LYS A 2 -5.23 0.76 13.42
C LYS A 2 -6.20 1.96 13.53
N ARG A 3 -5.71 3.19 13.39
CA ARG A 3 -6.57 4.40 13.42
C ARG A 3 -7.56 4.48 12.26
N MET A 4 -7.19 3.99 11.08
CA MET A 4 -8.07 3.97 9.90
C MET A 4 -9.20 2.95 10.09
N HIS A 5 -8.85 1.75 10.57
CA HIS A 5 -9.86 0.74 10.92
C HIS A 5 -10.80 1.22 12.02
N ALA A 6 -10.28 1.92 13.04
CA ALA A 6 -11.11 2.52 14.09
C ALA A 6 -12.08 3.60 13.55
N ALA A 7 -11.74 4.23 12.42
CA ALA A 7 -12.60 5.17 11.70
C ALA A 7 -13.53 4.47 10.68
N GLY A 8 -13.60 3.14 10.66
CA GLY A 8 -14.43 2.37 9.73
C GLY A 8 -13.84 2.23 8.32
N LEU A 9 -12.57 2.62 8.11
CA LEU A 9 -11.90 2.51 6.81
C LEU A 9 -11.12 1.20 6.72
N THR A 10 -11.28 0.51 5.60
CA THR A 10 -10.41 -0.61 5.24
C THR A 10 -9.05 -0.07 4.81
N ALA A 11 -8.00 -0.40 5.58
CA ALA A 11 -6.64 0.02 5.29
C ALA A 11 -5.67 -1.16 5.26
N VAL A 12 -4.66 -1.07 4.39
CA VAL A 12 -3.53 -2.00 4.32
C VAL A 12 -2.22 -1.22 4.32
N ALA A 13 -1.31 -1.59 5.22
CA ALA A 13 0.06 -1.09 5.21
C ALA A 13 1.01 -2.09 4.52
N ILE A 14 1.85 -1.58 3.61
CA ILE A 14 2.84 -2.31 2.84
C ILE A 14 4.21 -1.67 3.13
N HIS A 15 4.95 -2.28 4.04
CA HIS A 15 6.32 -1.91 4.43
C HIS A 15 7.15 -3.18 4.64
N GLY A 16 8.49 -3.06 4.65
CA GLY A 16 9.43 -4.19 4.62
C GLY A 16 9.09 -5.33 5.58
N ASP A 17 9.07 -5.06 6.89
CA ASP A 17 8.80 -6.09 7.92
C ASP A 17 7.47 -6.80 7.70
N ARG A 18 6.43 -6.06 7.32
CA ARG A 18 5.10 -6.62 7.12
C ARG A 18 5.01 -7.48 5.88
N VAL A 19 5.73 -7.13 4.81
CA VAL A 19 5.84 -7.98 3.61
C VAL A 19 6.52 -9.30 3.98
N VAL A 20 7.59 -9.26 4.77
CA VAL A 20 8.29 -10.47 5.25
C VAL A 20 7.35 -11.34 6.10
N MET A 21 6.66 -10.74 7.08
CA MET A 21 5.70 -11.45 7.93
C MET A 21 4.56 -12.07 7.12
N ALA A 22 3.98 -11.33 6.17
CA ALA A 22 2.91 -11.82 5.32
C ALA A 22 3.40 -12.99 4.43
N GLN A 23 4.61 -12.90 3.90
CA GLN A 23 5.20 -13.99 3.12
C GLN A 23 5.40 -15.27 3.97
N GLN A 24 5.83 -15.14 5.22
CA GLN A 24 5.91 -16.26 6.17
C GLN A 24 4.53 -16.86 6.47
N ALA A 25 3.50 -16.01 6.55
CA ALA A 25 2.12 -16.41 6.76
C ALA A 25 1.40 -16.90 5.49
N LYS A 26 2.09 -16.96 4.34
CA LYS A 26 1.52 -17.27 3.02
C LYS A 26 0.37 -16.33 2.61
N GLU A 27 0.41 -15.09 3.08
CA GLU A 27 -0.53 -14.04 2.74
C GLU A 27 0.05 -13.13 1.65
N ASP A 28 -0.74 -12.83 0.62
CA ASP A 28 -0.37 -11.86 -0.42
C ASP A 28 -1.01 -10.48 -0.16
N LEU A 29 -0.22 -9.58 0.42
CA LEU A 29 -0.64 -8.20 0.68
C LEU A 29 -0.92 -7.41 -0.60
N PHE A 30 -0.22 -7.71 -1.70
CA PHE A 30 -0.40 -7.03 -2.98
C PHE A 30 -1.66 -7.50 -3.69
N ALA A 31 -2.09 -8.75 -3.47
CA ALA A 31 -3.41 -9.20 -3.91
C ALA A 31 -4.54 -8.47 -3.17
N ARG A 32 -4.39 -8.23 -1.86
CA ARG A 32 -5.43 -7.60 -1.01
C ARG A 32 -5.79 -6.18 -1.46
N ILE A 33 -4.85 -5.42 -2.00
CA ILE A 33 -5.12 -4.02 -2.40
C ILE A 33 -5.98 -3.92 -3.66
N HIS A 34 -6.14 -5.00 -4.44
CA HIS A 34 -7.02 -4.99 -5.61
C HIS A 34 -8.51 -4.99 -5.26
N THR A 35 -8.91 -5.35 -4.03
CA THR A 35 -10.32 -5.51 -3.64
C THR A 35 -10.63 -4.83 -2.30
N GLY A 36 -11.61 -3.92 -2.28
CA GLY A 36 -12.23 -3.45 -1.03
C GLY A 36 -11.38 -2.62 -0.06
N VAL A 37 -10.12 -2.28 -0.37
CA VAL A 37 -9.29 -1.38 0.44
C VAL A 37 -9.53 0.09 0.07
N ALA A 38 -9.79 0.93 1.07
CA ALA A 38 -9.96 2.37 0.93
C ALA A 38 -8.63 3.15 1.05
N VAL A 39 -7.71 2.67 1.90
CA VAL A 39 -6.41 3.34 2.15
C VAL A 39 -5.26 2.35 2.02
N VAL A 40 -4.31 2.65 1.13
CA VAL A 40 -3.05 1.90 1.02
C VAL A 40 -1.92 2.79 1.54
N LEU A 41 -1.25 2.33 2.59
CA LEU A 41 -0.04 2.98 3.12
C LEU A 41 1.16 2.21 2.60
N VAL A 42 1.99 2.85 1.78
CA VAL A 42 3.18 2.21 1.21
C VAL A 42 4.42 2.98 1.67
N SER A 43 5.47 2.27 2.06
CA SER A 43 6.76 2.91 2.30
C SER A 43 7.50 3.21 0.99
N PRO A 44 8.42 4.20 0.95
CA PRO A 44 9.10 4.59 -0.29
C PRO A 44 9.87 3.46 -0.98
N GLU A 45 10.48 2.57 -0.21
CA GLU A 45 11.19 1.40 -0.72
C GLU A 45 10.24 0.36 -1.33
N GLN A 46 9.03 0.19 -0.78
CA GLN A 46 8.01 -0.69 -1.36
C GLN A 46 7.33 -0.05 -2.58
N LEU A 47 7.17 1.27 -2.61
CA LEU A 47 6.69 2.00 -3.77
C LEU A 47 7.59 1.79 -5.00
N LYS A 48 8.91 1.74 -4.78
CA LYS A 48 9.92 1.46 -5.81
C LYS A 48 10.03 -0.03 -6.18
N SER A 49 9.34 -0.92 -5.48
CA SER A 49 9.47 -2.37 -5.70
C SER A 49 8.79 -2.83 -6.99
N PRO A 50 9.35 -3.85 -7.69
CA PRO A 50 8.71 -4.42 -8.88
C PRO A 50 7.30 -4.96 -8.61
N LYS A 51 7.06 -5.49 -7.40
CA LYS A 51 5.75 -6.01 -6.98
C LYS A 51 4.69 -4.92 -6.95
N PHE A 52 5.00 -3.76 -6.37
CA PHE A 52 4.05 -2.64 -6.32
C PHE A 52 3.88 -1.99 -7.70
N ARG A 53 4.92 -1.99 -8.53
CA ARG A 53 4.82 -1.50 -9.92
C ARG A 53 3.74 -2.25 -10.71
N ALA A 54 3.72 -3.58 -10.62
CA ALA A 54 2.70 -4.40 -11.27
C ALA A 54 1.28 -4.08 -10.80
N VAL A 55 1.10 -3.68 -9.55
CA VAL A 55 -0.20 -3.24 -9.01
C VAL A 55 -0.62 -1.92 -9.64
N ILE A 56 0.25 -0.92 -9.66
CA ILE A 56 -0.03 0.41 -10.22
C ILE A 56 -0.38 0.30 -11.71
N ASP A 57 0.36 -0.50 -12.47
CA ASP A 57 0.13 -0.70 -13.90
C ASP A 57 -1.17 -1.49 -14.17
N GLY A 58 -1.75 -2.14 -13.16
CA GLY A 58 -3.01 -2.88 -13.27
C GLY A 58 -4.25 -1.98 -13.32
N PRO A 59 -5.14 -2.12 -14.33
CA PRO A 59 -6.28 -1.22 -14.54
C PRO A 59 -7.28 -1.23 -13.36
N ARG A 60 -7.42 -2.36 -12.67
CA ARG A 60 -8.32 -2.49 -11.51
C ARG A 60 -7.93 -1.59 -10.34
N PHE A 61 -6.62 -1.41 -10.15
CA PHE A 61 -6.12 -0.57 -9.06
C PHE A 61 -6.07 0.89 -9.51
N SER A 62 -5.43 1.18 -10.65
CA SER A 62 -5.24 2.57 -11.11
C SER A 62 -6.55 3.33 -11.32
N GLN A 63 -7.59 2.68 -11.85
CA GLN A 63 -8.92 3.32 -12.01
C GLN A 63 -9.61 3.65 -10.68
N ARG A 64 -9.20 3.01 -9.57
CA ARG A 64 -9.76 3.24 -8.23
C ARG A 64 -8.99 4.28 -7.43
N VAL A 65 -7.78 4.65 -7.85
CA VAL A 65 -7.00 5.67 -7.17
C VAL A 65 -7.67 7.03 -7.38
N ARG A 66 -8.18 7.62 -6.30
CA ARG A 66 -8.82 8.96 -6.32
C ARG A 66 -7.91 10.06 -5.80
N MET A 67 -6.96 9.70 -4.92
CA MET A 67 -6.03 10.63 -4.30
C MET A 67 -4.73 9.91 -3.98
N MET A 68 -3.62 10.64 -4.09
CA MET A 68 -2.32 10.22 -3.61
C MET A 68 -1.75 11.34 -2.73
N ALA A 69 -1.26 10.97 -1.55
CA ALA A 69 -0.63 11.90 -0.62
C ALA A 69 0.75 11.35 -0.25
N VAL A 70 1.75 12.23 -0.24
CA VAL A 70 3.11 11.89 0.17
C VAL A 70 3.31 12.44 1.57
N HIS A 71 3.55 11.55 2.53
CA HIS A 71 3.94 11.93 3.88
C HIS A 71 5.44 12.26 3.91
N GLU A 72 5.86 13.17 4.80
CA GLU A 72 7.26 13.59 4.93
C GLU A 72 7.88 14.10 3.62
N ALA A 73 7.08 14.76 2.75
CA ALA A 73 7.58 15.29 1.47
C ALA A 73 8.77 16.26 1.62
N HIS A 74 8.95 16.84 2.82
CA HIS A 74 10.11 17.66 3.14
C HIS A 74 11.45 16.89 3.09
N LEU A 75 11.45 15.56 3.21
CA LEU A 75 12.64 14.72 3.06
C LEU A 75 13.11 14.56 1.61
N MET A 76 12.33 15.06 0.63
CA MET A 76 12.66 14.97 -0.79
C MET A 76 13.57 16.08 -1.30
N ASN A 77 13.79 17.14 -0.51
CA ASN A 77 14.72 18.21 -0.83
C ASN A 77 16.09 17.87 -0.22
N LEU A 78 16.91 17.15 -0.98
CA LEU A 78 18.35 17.04 -0.77
C LEU A 78 19.07 18.02 -1.70
#